data_AF-A0A2V6CN89-F1
#
_entry.id   AF-A0A2V6CN89-F1
#
_cell.length_a   1.000
_cell.length_b   1.000
_cell.length_c   1.000
_cell.angle_alpha   90.00
_cell.angle_beta   90.00
_cell.angle_gamma   90.00
#
_symmetry.space_group_name_H-M   'P 1'
#
loop_
_entity.id
_entity.type
_entity.pdbx_description
1 polymer ?
#
loop_
_entity_poly.entity_id
_entity_poly.type
_entity_poly.pdbx_seq_one_letter_code
_entity_poly.pdbx_strand_id
1 'polypeptide(L)'
;MLVPATTITATAEEEEATPYYGDWENGHGDKLQITSGNIQVNEEKPVRYDDITEDSDGSFFVLQLKDQSESSFFEGKFLRLAFGKDPDRFTMSIYKTLEDALKKQNEVKRVEWSAPADEADDEPEADGDNAEE
;
A
#
# COMPACT_ATOMS: atom_id res chain seq x y z
N MET A 1 23.21 -20.41 39.25
CA MET A 1 23.13 -20.87 37.85
C MET A 1 21.91 -20.22 37.23
N LEU A 2 22.12 -19.27 36.34
CA LEU A 2 21.08 -18.51 35.66
C LEU A 2 20.58 -19.31 34.46
N VAL A 3 19.28 -19.55 34.37
CA VAL A 3 18.65 -20.11 33.17
C VAL A 3 18.60 -19.04 32.08
N PRO A 4 18.99 -19.31 30.82
CA PRO A 4 18.77 -18.35 29.76
C PRO A 4 17.27 -18.27 29.47
N ALA A 5 16.70 -17.08 29.62
CA ALA A 5 15.42 -16.75 29.03
C ALA A 5 15.60 -16.83 27.52
N THR A 6 15.02 -17.86 26.90
CA THR A 6 14.82 -17.91 25.46
C THR A 6 13.76 -16.87 25.15
N THR A 7 14.19 -15.68 24.72
CA THR A 7 13.30 -14.74 24.04
C THR A 7 12.76 -15.46 22.82
N ILE A 8 11.46 -15.73 22.83
CA ILE A 8 10.74 -16.22 21.65
C ILE A 8 10.82 -15.07 20.65
N THR A 9 11.67 -15.24 19.63
CA THR A 9 11.63 -14.42 18.43
C THR A 9 10.19 -14.49 17.93
N ALA A 10 9.51 -13.36 17.90
CA ALA A 10 8.26 -13.24 17.18
C ALA A 10 8.56 -13.59 15.72
N THR A 11 8.35 -14.85 15.34
CA THR A 11 7.92 -15.18 13.99
C THR A 11 6.60 -14.46 13.83
N ALA A 12 6.66 -13.19 13.43
CA ALA A 12 5.65 -12.64 12.57
C ALA A 12 5.53 -13.68 11.45
N GLU A 13 4.39 -14.36 11.44
CA GLU A 13 3.99 -15.15 10.31
C GLU A 13 4.14 -14.20 9.12
N GLU A 14 5.13 -14.46 8.26
CA GLU A 14 5.15 -13.98 6.88
C GLU A 14 3.87 -14.52 6.23
N GLU A 15 2.71 -13.95 6.56
CA GLU A 15 1.70 -13.73 5.54
C GLU A 15 2.46 -12.95 4.49
N GLU A 16 2.70 -13.57 3.32
CA GLU A 16 3.29 -12.93 2.16
C GLU A 16 2.52 -11.63 1.92
N ALA A 17 3.02 -10.53 2.49
CA ALA A 17 2.32 -9.26 2.48
C ALA A 17 2.22 -8.88 1.02
N THR A 18 1.00 -8.86 0.48
CA THR A 18 0.83 -8.50 -0.93
C THR A 18 1.50 -7.15 -1.15
N PRO A 19 2.24 -6.95 -2.25
CA PRO A 19 3.18 -5.83 -2.39
C PRO A 19 2.51 -4.44 -2.37
N TYR A 20 1.18 -4.38 -2.46
CA TYR A 20 0.40 -3.17 -2.36
C TYR A 20 -0.14 -2.87 -0.96
N TYR A 21 0.04 -3.74 0.02
CA TYR A 21 -0.30 -3.43 1.41
C TYR A 21 0.64 -2.37 1.98
N GLY A 22 0.07 -1.46 2.76
CA GLY A 22 0.79 -0.37 3.39
C GLY A 22 0.13 0.98 3.16
N ASP A 23 0.90 2.00 3.53
CA ASP A 23 0.54 3.40 3.39
C ASP A 23 1.27 3.99 2.19
N TRP A 24 0.56 4.83 1.44
CA TRP A 24 1.04 5.41 0.20
C TRP A 24 0.62 6.87 0.11
N GLU A 25 1.40 7.68 -0.59
CA GLU A 25 1.13 9.10 -0.83
C GLU A 25 1.23 9.40 -2.34
N ASN A 26 0.41 10.32 -2.83
CA ASN A 26 0.51 10.81 -4.20
C ASN A 26 1.12 12.22 -4.26
N GLY A 27 1.48 12.69 -5.46
CA GLY A 27 2.02 14.04 -5.66
C GLY A 27 1.05 15.20 -5.35
N HIS A 28 -0.21 14.90 -5.01
CA HIS A 28 -1.21 15.88 -4.56
C HIS A 28 -1.33 15.96 -3.02
N GLY A 29 -0.61 15.09 -2.29
CA GLY A 29 -0.70 14.99 -0.83
C GLY A 29 -1.88 14.16 -0.34
N ASP A 30 -2.58 13.43 -1.23
CA ASP A 30 -3.54 12.42 -0.79
C ASP A 30 -2.78 11.23 -0.18
N LYS A 31 -3.39 10.61 0.82
CA LYS A 31 -2.89 9.40 1.47
C LYS A 31 -3.77 8.21 1.09
N LEU A 32 -3.17 7.06 0.85
CA LEU A 32 -3.85 5.82 0.53
C LEU A 32 -3.35 4.75 1.48
N GLN A 33 -4.26 4.12 2.20
CA GLN A 33 -3.97 2.98 3.06
C GLN A 33 -4.65 1.74 2.49
N ILE A 34 -3.87 0.69 2.24
CA ILE A 34 -4.39 -0.61 1.80
C ILE A 34 -4.01 -1.67 2.84
N THR A 35 -5.02 -2.35 3.34
CA THR A 35 -4.90 -3.47 4.29
C THR A 35 -5.55 -4.71 3.70
N SER A 36 -5.40 -5.88 4.33
CA SER A 36 -5.90 -7.16 3.81
C SER A 36 -7.40 -7.26 3.50
N GLY A 37 -8.21 -6.32 3.98
CA GLY A 37 -9.65 -6.31 3.67
C GLY A 37 -10.24 -4.94 3.36
N ASN A 38 -9.48 -3.85 3.52
CA ASN A 38 -10.01 -2.51 3.29
C ASN A 38 -8.99 -1.60 2.61
N ILE A 39 -9.53 -0.71 1.77
CA ILE A 39 -8.81 0.38 1.14
C ILE A 39 -9.42 1.70 1.60
N GLN A 40 -8.57 2.65 1.97
CA GLN A 40 -8.98 3.96 2.46
C GLN A 40 -8.13 5.04 1.80
N VAL A 41 -8.79 6.10 1.33
CA VAL A 41 -8.11 7.30 0.83
C VAL A 41 -8.37 8.44 1.81
N ASN A 42 -7.31 9.13 2.23
CA ASN A 42 -7.34 10.17 3.23
C ASN A 42 -8.07 9.71 4.51
N GLU A 43 -8.86 10.59 5.11
CA GLU A 43 -9.73 10.30 6.25
C GLU A 43 -11.14 9.86 5.79
N GLU A 44 -11.31 9.39 4.54
CA GLU A 44 -12.59 8.87 4.07
C GLU A 44 -12.94 7.53 4.74
N LYS A 45 -14.19 7.11 4.61
CA LYS A 45 -14.64 5.82 5.12
C LYS A 45 -13.88 4.67 4.42
N PRO A 46 -13.30 3.72 5.17
CA PRO A 46 -12.64 2.56 4.58
C PRO A 46 -13.65 1.70 3.80
N VAL A 47 -13.20 1.21 2.65
CA VAL A 47 -14.00 0.45 1.70
C VAL A 47 -13.50 -0.98 1.68
N ARG A 48 -14.42 -1.95 1.78
CA ARG A 48 -14.08 -3.36 1.61
C ARG A 48 -13.81 -3.71 0.16
N TYR A 49 -12.83 -4.58 -0.05
CA TYR A 49 -12.52 -5.10 -1.37
C TYR A 49 -12.18 -6.59 -1.32
N ASP A 50 -12.30 -7.25 -2.46
CA ASP A 50 -11.73 -8.58 -2.69
C ASP A 50 -10.61 -8.46 -3.72
N ASP A 51 -9.49 -9.11 -3.45
CA ASP A 51 -8.49 -9.37 -4.48
C ASP A 51 -9.02 -10.44 -5.43
N ILE A 52 -9.22 -10.06 -6.69
CA ILE A 52 -9.69 -10.94 -7.78
C ILE A 52 -8.62 -11.09 -8.86
N THR A 53 -7.36 -10.88 -8.51
CA THR A 53 -6.23 -11.04 -9.42
C THR A 53 -6.17 -12.48 -9.92
N GLU A 54 -6.51 -12.69 -11.19
CA GLU A 54 -6.33 -13.95 -11.89
C GLU A 54 -5.13 -13.83 -12.83
N ASP A 55 -4.20 -14.80 -12.77
CA ASP A 55 -3.09 -14.92 -13.73
C ASP A 55 -2.17 -13.69 -13.79
N SER A 56 -1.57 -13.32 -12.65
CA SER A 56 -0.59 -12.23 -12.58
C SER A 56 0.78 -12.73 -12.12
N ASP A 57 1.83 -12.33 -12.84
CA ASP A 57 3.23 -12.49 -12.44
C ASP A 57 3.66 -11.54 -11.30
N GLY A 58 2.71 -10.97 -10.55
CA GLY A 58 2.94 -9.96 -9.51
C GLY A 58 3.19 -8.54 -10.04
N SER A 59 3.14 -8.35 -11.37
CA SER A 59 3.30 -7.02 -12.00
C SER A 59 2.05 -6.15 -11.90
N PHE A 60 0.89 -6.76 -11.63
CA PHE A 60 -0.34 -6.04 -11.38
C PHE A 60 -1.31 -6.82 -10.50
N PHE A 61 -2.24 -6.11 -9.90
CA PHE A 61 -3.30 -6.68 -9.07
C PHE A 61 -4.63 -6.03 -9.45
N VAL A 62 -5.71 -6.78 -9.34
CA VAL A 62 -7.06 -6.31 -9.62
C VAL A 62 -7.91 -6.49 -8.37
N LEU A 63 -8.31 -5.38 -7.77
CA LEU A 63 -9.16 -5.36 -6.59
C LEU A 63 -10.59 -4.99 -6.99
N GLN A 64 -11.57 -5.71 -6.45
CA GLN A 64 -12.98 -5.39 -6.60
C GLN A 64 -13.53 -4.79 -5.30
N LEU A 65 -13.94 -3.53 -5.34
CA LEU A 65 -14.66 -2.90 -4.24
C LEU A 65 -16.03 -3.58 -4.05
N LYS A 66 -16.36 -3.96 -2.81
CA LYS A 66 -17.62 -4.65 -2.48
C LYS A 66 -18.77 -3.68 -2.28
N ASP A 67 -18.48 -2.59 -1.60
CA ASP A 67 -19.42 -1.50 -1.44
C ASP A 67 -19.28 -0.55 -2.64
N GLN A 68 -20.40 -0.08 -3.19
CA GLN A 68 -20.35 1.13 -4.01
C GLN A 68 -20.01 2.25 -3.04
N SER A 69 -18.72 2.53 -2.94
CA SER A 69 -18.19 3.50 -2.01
C SER A 69 -18.89 4.83 -2.23
N GLU A 70 -19.51 5.35 -1.17
CA GLU A 70 -19.83 6.79 -1.10
C GLU A 70 -18.55 7.64 -1.07
N SER A 71 -17.37 7.00 -1.00
CA SER A 71 -16.06 7.63 -1.18
C SER A 71 -16.03 8.39 -2.49
N SER A 72 -15.81 9.69 -2.39
CA SER A 72 -15.80 10.59 -3.56
C SER A 72 -14.64 10.26 -4.51
N PHE A 73 -13.64 9.53 -4.02
CA PHE A 73 -12.48 9.15 -4.80
C PHE A 73 -12.74 7.98 -5.77
N PHE A 74 -13.52 6.97 -5.37
CA PHE A 74 -13.68 5.72 -6.11
C PHE A 74 -14.90 5.77 -7.05
N GLU A 75 -14.72 6.39 -8.22
CA GLU A 75 -15.77 6.53 -9.25
C GLU A 75 -16.01 5.24 -10.08
N GLY A 76 -15.58 4.09 -9.55
CA GLY A 76 -15.65 2.78 -10.20
C GLY A 76 -15.54 1.66 -9.18
N LYS A 77 -15.78 0.43 -9.62
CA LYS A 77 -15.81 -0.75 -8.74
C LYS A 77 -14.50 -1.55 -8.79
N PHE A 78 -13.71 -1.38 -9.83
CA PHE A 78 -12.53 -2.20 -10.07
C PHE A 78 -11.29 -1.32 -10.06
N LEU A 79 -10.30 -1.72 -9.25
CA LEU A 79 -9.03 -1.06 -9.13
C LEU A 79 -7.97 -1.96 -9.74
N ARG A 80 -7.16 -1.43 -10.64
CA ARG A 80 -5.98 -2.11 -11.15
C ARG A 80 -4.75 -1.42 -10.60
N LEU A 81 -3.98 -2.11 -9.76
CA LEU A 81 -2.69 -1.68 -9.27
C LEU A 81 -1.62 -2.25 -10.19
N ALA A 82 -0.73 -1.42 -10.70
CA ALA A 82 0.35 -1.84 -11.60
C ALA A 82 1.68 -1.39 -11.04
N PHE A 83 2.53 -2.36 -10.73
CA PHE A 83 3.88 -2.12 -10.24
C PHE A 83 4.84 -2.04 -11.43
N GLY A 84 5.71 -1.02 -11.37
CA GLY A 84 6.72 -0.78 -12.37
C GLY A 84 8.00 -1.56 -12.07
N LYS A 85 9.14 -0.92 -12.37
CA LYS A 85 10.45 -1.40 -11.93
C LYS A 85 10.75 -0.99 -10.48
N ASP A 86 10.15 0.11 -10.05
CA ASP A 86 10.27 0.65 -8.71
C ASP A 86 9.19 0.02 -7.82
N PRO A 87 9.55 -0.78 -6.80
CA PRO A 87 8.59 -1.44 -5.92
C PRO A 87 7.88 -0.43 -5.01
N ASP A 88 8.53 0.69 -4.70
CA ASP A 88 8.00 1.77 -3.86
C ASP A 88 7.00 2.67 -4.61
N ARG A 89 6.61 2.29 -5.82
CA ARG A 89 5.65 3.05 -6.64
C ARG A 89 4.74 2.12 -7.43
N PHE A 90 3.46 2.49 -7.49
CA PHE A 90 2.52 1.86 -8.41
C PHE A 90 1.53 2.86 -8.99
N THR A 91 0.96 2.47 -10.13
CA THR A 91 -0.17 3.17 -10.71
C THR A 91 -1.46 2.47 -10.33
N MET A 92 -2.41 3.21 -9.74
CA MET A 92 -3.77 2.76 -9.53
C MET A 92 -4.69 3.31 -10.61
N SER A 93 -5.38 2.42 -11.31
CA SER A 93 -6.38 2.77 -12.32
C SER A 93 -7.77 2.28 -11.90
N ILE A 94 -8.78 3.15 -11.99
CA ILE A 94 -10.15 2.88 -11.58
C ILE A 94 -11.01 2.62 -12.82
N TYR A 95 -11.79 1.55 -12.79
CA TYR A 95 -12.67 1.11 -13.86
C TYR A 95 -14.09 0.80 -13.34
N LYS A 96 -15.08 0.95 -14.23
CA LYS A 96 -16.48 0.60 -13.93
C LYS A 96 -16.74 -0.90 -14.02
N THR A 97 -16.05 -1.61 -14.90
CA THR A 97 -16.23 -3.05 -15.14
C THR A 97 -14.92 -3.81 -15.04
N LEU A 98 -15.00 -5.10 -14.73
CA LEU A 98 -13.83 -5.99 -14.69
C LEU A 98 -13.18 -6.12 -16.08
N GLU A 99 -13.99 -6.26 -17.13
CA GLU A 99 -13.49 -6.40 -18.49
C GLU A 99 -12.65 -5.17 -18.90
N ASP A 100 -13.11 -3.98 -18.56
CA ASP A 100 -12.37 -2.73 -18.80
C ASP A 100 -11.03 -2.70 -18.04
N ALA A 101 -11.02 -3.17 -16.79
CA ALA A 101 -9.80 -3.27 -15.98
C ALA A 101 -8.78 -4.25 -16.59
N LEU A 102 -9.25 -5.42 -17.04
CA LEU A 102 -8.38 -6.44 -17.65
C LEU A 102 -7.84 -6.00 -19.02
N LYS A 103 -8.68 -5.37 -19.85
CA LYS A 103 -8.29 -4.84 -21.17
C LYS A 103 -7.59 -3.49 -21.10
N LYS A 104 -7.53 -2.85 -19.92
CA LYS A 104 -6.95 -1.52 -19.67
C LYS A 104 -7.60 -0.43 -20.54
N GLN A 105 -8.91 -0.47 -20.70
CA GLN A 105 -9.68 0.47 -21.53
C GLN A 105 -10.72 1.23 -20.71
N ASN A 106 -11.22 2.37 -21.21
CA ASN A 106 -12.28 3.15 -20.53
C ASN A 106 -11.95 3.47 -19.07
N GLU A 107 -10.69 3.85 -18.79
CA GLU A 107 -10.30 4.21 -17.43
C GLU A 107 -11.08 5.44 -16.96
N VAL A 108 -11.57 5.38 -15.73
CA VAL A 108 -12.30 6.50 -15.11
C VAL A 108 -11.30 7.49 -14.52
N LYS A 109 -10.30 6.96 -13.83
CA LYS A 109 -9.30 7.74 -13.11
C LYS A 109 -8.00 6.95 -13.00
N ARG A 110 -6.87 7.66 -13.02
CA ARG A 110 -5.53 7.13 -12.81
C ARG A 110 -4.78 8.00 -11.82
N VAL A 111 -4.16 7.37 -10.84
CA VAL A 111 -3.33 8.04 -9.83
C VAL A 111 -2.08 7.21 -9.60
N GLU A 112 -0.94 7.88 -9.51
CA GLU A 112 0.33 7.28 -9.09
C GLU A 112 0.48 7.44 -7.59
N TRP A 113 0.90 6.36 -6.93
CA TRP A 113 1.12 6.28 -5.49
C TRP A 113 2.58 5.88 -5.25
N SER A 114 3.19 6.52 -4.26
CA SER A 114 4.55 6.22 -3.80
C SER A 114 4.51 5.87 -2.32
N ALA A 115 5.38 4.97 -1.88
CA ALA A 115 5.60 4.76 -0.45
C ALA A 115 6.01 6.11 0.18
N PRO A 116 5.61 6.40 1.43
CA PRO A 116 6.14 7.55 2.15
C PRO A 116 7.67 7.45 2.13
N ALA A 117 8.36 8.58 1.96
CA ALA A 117 9.79 8.58 2.18
C ALA A 117 10.00 8.12 3.62
N ASP A 118 10.67 6.99 3.84
CA ASP A 118 11.27 6.68 5.13
C ASP A 118 12.03 7.95 5.51
N GLU A 119 11.55 8.66 6.54
CA GLU A 119 12.35 9.67 7.19
C GLU A 119 13.56 8.90 7.68
N ALA A 120 14.64 8.96 6.91
CA ALA A 120 15.93 8.48 7.34
C ALA A 120 16.11 9.03 8.76
N ASP A 121 16.31 8.12 9.70
CA ASP A 121 16.72 8.38 11.06
C ASP A 121 18.01 9.22 10.97
N ASP A 122 17.86 10.53 10.82
CA ASP A 122 18.92 11.51 11.02
C ASP A 122 19.01 11.61 12.55
N GLU A 123 19.53 10.54 13.16
CA GLU A 123 20.06 10.61 14.52
C GLU A 123 21.13 11.69 14.47
N PRO A 124 20.97 12.86 15.11
CA PRO A 124 22.12 13.71 15.30
C PRO A 124 23.09 12.94 16.19
N GLU A 125 24.20 12.46 15.62
CA GLU A 125 25.32 11.92 16.38
C GLU A 125 25.65 12.94 17.47
N ALA A 126 25.32 12.60 18.71
CA ALA A 126 25.68 13.40 19.86
C ALA A 126 27.19 13.32 20.00
N ASP A 127 27.89 14.33 19.46
CA ASP A 127 29.30 14.60 19.73
C ASP A 127 29.42 14.98 21.20
N GLY A 128 29.47 13.95 22.04
CA GLY A 128 29.84 14.03 23.44
C GLY A 128 31.35 14.22 23.51
N ASP A 129 31.83 15.43 23.27
CA ASP A 129 33.19 15.82 23.65
C ASP A 129 33.25 15.99 25.17
N ASN A 130 33.56 14.88 25.84
CA ASN A 130 34.11 14.87 27.17
C ASN A 130 35.62 15.13 27.05
N ALA A 131 36.02 16.39 27.18
CA ALA A 131 37.38 16.74 27.55
C ALA A 131 37.37 17.34 28.97
N GLU A 132 37.68 16.45 29.91
CA GLU A 132 38.25 16.79 31.20
C GLU A 132 39.53 17.63 31.00
N GLU A 133 39.67 18.74 31.72
CA GLU A 133 40.84 19.18 32.51
C GLU A 133 40.65 20.59 33.10
#